data_AF-A0A954JRJ9-F1
#
_entry.id   AF-A0A954JRJ9-F1
#
_cell.length_a   1.000
_cell.length_b   1.000
_cell.length_c   1.000
_cell.angle_alpha   90.00
_cell.angle_beta   90.00
_cell.angle_gamma   90.00
#
_symmetry.space_group_name_H-M   'P 1'
#
loop_
_entity.id
_entity.type
_entity.pdbx_description
1 polymer ?
#
loop_
_entity_poly.entity_id
_entity_poly.type
_entity_poly.pdbx_seq_one_letter_code
_entity_poly.pdbx_strand_id
1 'polypeptide(L)'
;TVSRHDLFVDQLEHYWTEEGRKVQVVNTGTEGYSTDQEVAWLLEHGEKWAPDLVLLFAYENDIYYNGENHYLRFPKPRFTAEGELETARLVDPGTKGFLRSTAIGNLVMEPLRLDTFETPVANRPLIKEFAPLLKDAPEFLADAQARTQGAMKALRKKCDELGAKLAVVVLPSHSAISPDYAELFSNTVLGMARSDWDPNQPVEFLLDAARSAGILALDPRAELSRAH
;
A
#
# COMPACT_ATOMS: atom_id res chain seq x y z
N THR A 1 -10.40 -10.10 18.09
CA THR A 1 -10.46 -8.65 18.28
C THR A 1 -9.22 -8.24 19.02
N VAL A 2 -8.34 -7.46 18.38
CA VAL A 2 -7.13 -6.93 19.02
C VAL A 2 -7.56 -5.92 20.08
N SER A 3 -6.91 -5.93 21.25
CA SER A 3 -7.18 -4.97 22.33
C SER A 3 -6.87 -3.55 21.82
N ARG A 4 -7.73 -2.57 22.12
CA ARG A 4 -7.56 -1.17 21.69
C ARG A 4 -6.23 -0.56 22.14
N HIS A 5 -5.63 -1.05 23.22
CA HIS A 5 -4.36 -0.53 23.74
C HIS A 5 -3.12 -0.94 22.94
N ASP A 6 -3.28 -1.73 21.87
CA ASP A 6 -2.15 -2.23 21.05
C ASP A 6 -2.13 -1.63 19.63
N LEU A 7 -3.07 -0.75 19.25
CA LEU A 7 -3.06 -0.17 17.91
C LEU A 7 -1.88 0.80 17.73
N PHE A 8 -1.27 0.80 16.55
CA PHE A 8 -0.12 1.65 16.24
C PHE A 8 -0.39 3.14 16.53
N VAL A 9 -1.58 3.64 16.17
CA VAL A 9 -1.95 5.04 16.39
C VAL A 9 -2.06 5.41 17.87
N ASP A 10 -2.58 4.50 18.69
CA ASP A 10 -2.72 4.70 20.14
C ASP A 10 -1.34 4.67 20.80
N GLN A 11 -0.45 3.76 20.37
CA GLN A 11 0.94 3.74 20.82
C GLN A 11 1.67 5.03 20.41
N LEU A 12 1.54 5.48 19.16
CA LEU A 12 2.19 6.69 18.66
C LEU A 12 1.72 7.95 19.41
N GLU A 13 0.41 8.09 19.61
CA GLU A 13 -0.16 9.20 20.39
C GLU A 13 0.36 9.18 21.83
N HIS A 14 0.39 7.99 22.45
CA HIS A 14 0.90 7.80 23.79
C HIS A 14 2.37 8.22 23.90
N TYR A 15 3.26 7.70 23.05
CA TYR A 15 4.69 8.05 23.04
C TYR A 15 4.91 9.56 22.89
N TRP A 16 4.24 10.21 21.94
CA TRP A 16 4.39 11.66 21.74
C TRP A 16 3.79 12.50 22.88
N THR A 17 2.73 12.02 23.52
CA THR A 17 2.17 12.67 24.69
C THR A 17 3.11 12.57 25.90
N GLU A 18 3.77 11.42 26.08
CA GLU A 18 4.79 11.24 27.13
C GLU A 18 6.02 12.14 26.92
N GLU A 19 6.36 12.47 25.67
CA GLU A 19 7.35 13.52 25.34
C GLU A 19 6.86 14.96 25.63
N GLY A 20 5.64 15.13 26.15
CA GLY A 20 5.05 16.43 26.46
C GLY A 20 4.46 17.16 25.26
N ARG A 21 4.27 16.47 24.11
CA ARG A 21 3.60 17.06 22.95
C ARG A 21 2.09 17.00 23.13
N LYS A 22 1.40 18.02 22.62
CA LYS A 22 -0.08 18.04 22.56
C LYS A 22 -0.49 17.60 21.17
N VAL A 23 -0.69 16.29 21.00
CA VAL A 23 -1.03 15.69 19.71
C VAL A 23 -2.33 14.93 19.80
N GLN A 24 -3.02 14.84 18.67
CA GLN A 24 -4.10 13.90 18.43
C GLN A 24 -3.73 13.10 17.18
N VAL A 25 -3.77 11.77 17.26
CA VAL A 25 -3.49 10.88 16.13
C VAL A 25 -4.82 10.27 15.67
N VAL A 26 -5.11 10.44 14.39
CA VAL A 26 -6.32 9.89 13.76
C VAL A 26 -5.91 8.84 12.75
N ASN A 27 -6.42 7.62 12.90
CA ASN A 27 -6.26 6.59 11.88
C ASN A 27 -7.27 6.81 10.75
N THR A 28 -6.76 7.05 9.54
CA THR A 28 -7.56 7.17 8.32
C THR A 28 -7.34 6.01 7.35
N GLY A 29 -6.47 5.05 7.72
CA GLY A 29 -6.21 3.83 6.97
C GLY A 29 -7.44 2.92 6.95
N THR A 30 -7.72 2.36 5.78
CA THR A 30 -8.83 1.41 5.58
C THR A 30 -8.27 0.12 4.99
N GLU A 31 -8.68 -1.03 5.51
CA GLU A 31 -8.25 -2.32 4.97
C GLU A 31 -8.59 -2.43 3.48
N GLY A 32 -7.61 -2.86 2.69
CA GLY A 32 -7.75 -2.99 1.23
C GLY A 32 -7.66 -1.67 0.47
N TYR A 33 -7.27 -0.57 1.12
CA TYR A 33 -6.81 0.62 0.40
C TYR A 33 -5.36 0.41 -0.04
N SER A 34 -5.05 0.94 -1.21
CA SER A 34 -3.70 1.33 -1.59
C SER A 34 -3.57 2.85 -1.57
N THR A 35 -2.34 3.34 -1.72
CA THR A 35 -1.97 4.76 -1.69
C THR A 35 -2.95 5.68 -2.45
N ASP A 36 -3.39 5.34 -3.66
CA ASP A 36 -4.36 6.16 -4.41
C ASP A 36 -5.70 6.40 -3.67
N GLN A 37 -6.24 5.40 -2.99
CA GLN A 37 -7.47 5.54 -2.19
C GLN A 37 -7.23 6.38 -0.94
N GLU A 38 -6.07 6.22 -0.30
CA GLU A 38 -5.68 7.01 0.88
C GLU A 38 -5.51 8.49 0.50
N VAL A 39 -4.87 8.78 -0.63
CA VAL A 39 -4.70 10.13 -1.15
C VAL A 39 -6.04 10.73 -1.56
N ALA A 40 -6.88 9.98 -2.28
CA ALA A 40 -8.22 10.45 -2.65
C ALA A 40 -9.07 10.79 -1.41
N TRP A 41 -8.98 10.00 -0.35
CA TRP A 41 -9.65 10.30 0.92
C TRP A 41 -9.17 11.62 1.52
N LEU A 42 -7.85 11.89 1.52
CA LEU A 42 -7.29 13.15 2.00
C LEU A 42 -7.71 14.34 1.14
N LEU A 43 -7.78 14.18 -0.19
CA LEU A 43 -8.26 15.23 -1.09
C LEU A 43 -9.69 15.67 -0.73
N GLU A 44 -10.55 14.70 -0.42
CA GLU A 44 -11.97 14.93 -0.10
C GLU A 44 -12.19 15.43 1.34
N HIS A 45 -11.46 14.88 2.31
CA HIS A 45 -11.76 15.09 3.74
C HIS A 45 -10.74 15.95 4.49
N GLY A 46 -9.54 16.14 3.95
CA GLY A 46 -8.39 16.71 4.67
C GLY A 46 -8.63 18.10 5.25
N GLU A 47 -9.36 18.96 4.55
CA GLU A 47 -9.67 20.33 4.99
C GLU A 47 -10.45 20.37 6.31
N LYS A 48 -11.39 19.44 6.49
CA LYS A 48 -12.20 19.35 7.71
C LYS A 48 -11.35 18.99 8.92
N TRP A 49 -10.30 18.20 8.71
CA TRP A 49 -9.41 17.74 9.77
C TRP A 49 -8.27 18.72 10.07
N ALA A 50 -7.92 19.58 9.10
CA ALA A 50 -6.84 20.57 9.21
C ALA A 50 -5.55 20.00 9.86
N PRO A 51 -4.97 18.92 9.30
CA PRO A 51 -3.84 18.24 9.92
C PRO A 51 -2.57 19.09 9.89
N ASP A 52 -1.81 19.10 10.99
CA ASP A 52 -0.45 19.69 11.02
C ASP A 52 0.61 18.75 10.42
N LEU A 53 0.33 17.45 10.45
CA LEU A 53 1.20 16.37 9.98
C LEU A 53 0.36 15.25 9.37
N VAL A 54 0.77 14.79 8.18
CA VAL A 54 0.25 13.61 7.51
C VAL A 54 1.37 12.57 7.44
N LEU A 55 1.06 11.33 7.83
CA LEU A 55 1.92 10.16 7.68
C LEU A 55 1.22 9.17 6.76
N LEU A 56 1.82 8.88 5.61
CA LEU A 56 1.38 7.80 4.72
C LEU A 56 2.20 6.54 5.00
N PHE A 57 1.56 5.40 5.18
CA PHE A 57 2.24 4.12 5.37
C PHE A 57 2.09 3.27 4.11
N ALA A 58 3.01 3.43 3.16
CA ALA A 58 2.96 2.73 1.88
C ALA A 58 3.53 1.30 2.00
N TYR A 59 2.92 0.34 1.33
CA TYR A 59 3.36 -1.06 1.28
C TYR A 59 3.55 -1.55 -0.16
N GLU A 60 4.24 -2.68 -0.33
CA GLU A 60 4.68 -3.17 -1.66
C GLU A 60 3.53 -3.47 -2.62
N ASN A 61 2.38 -3.95 -2.13
CA ASN A 61 1.22 -4.29 -2.95
C ASN A 61 0.53 -3.05 -3.54
N ASP A 62 0.64 -1.88 -2.89
CA ASP A 62 0.10 -0.61 -3.38
C ASP A 62 0.59 -0.31 -4.80
N ILE A 63 1.84 -0.67 -5.10
CA ILE A 63 2.45 -0.41 -6.41
C ILE A 63 1.60 -1.04 -7.51
N TYR A 64 1.19 -2.29 -7.35
CA TYR A 64 0.30 -2.97 -8.29
C TYR A 64 -1.11 -2.39 -8.24
N TYR A 65 -1.71 -2.27 -7.05
CA TYR A 65 -3.10 -1.86 -6.92
C TYR A 65 -3.34 -0.43 -7.41
N ASN A 66 -2.36 0.47 -7.37
CA ASN A 66 -2.47 1.82 -7.94
C ASN A 66 -2.65 1.83 -9.47
N GLY A 67 -2.31 0.73 -10.16
CA GLY A 67 -2.63 0.51 -11.58
C GLY A 67 -4.08 0.07 -11.83
N GLU A 68 -4.68 -0.58 -10.84
CA GLU A 68 -5.97 -1.23 -10.95
C GLU A 68 -7.14 -0.27 -10.75
N ASN A 69 -8.19 -0.44 -11.54
CA ASN A 69 -9.42 0.37 -11.43
C ASN A 69 -10.45 -0.23 -10.46
N HIS A 70 -10.13 -1.36 -9.83
CA HIS A 70 -10.98 -2.04 -8.86
C HIS A 70 -10.13 -2.69 -7.76
N TYR A 71 -10.71 -2.81 -6.57
CA TYR A 71 -10.26 -3.71 -5.52
C TYR A 71 -11.36 -4.73 -5.23
N LEU A 72 -11.09 -6.01 -5.47
CA LEU A 72 -12.09 -7.07 -5.51
C LEU A 72 -13.24 -6.74 -6.47
N ARG A 73 -14.41 -6.37 -5.95
CA ARG A 73 -15.58 -5.99 -6.77
C ARG A 73 -15.87 -4.50 -6.79
N PHE A 74 -15.15 -3.73 -5.96
CA PHE A 74 -15.43 -2.31 -5.77
C PHE A 74 -14.52 -1.49 -6.68
N PRO A 75 -15.06 -0.56 -7.48
CA PRO A 75 -14.22 0.33 -8.26
C PRO A 75 -13.43 1.24 -7.32
N LYS A 76 -12.23 1.64 -7.74
CA LYS A 76 -11.37 2.54 -6.95
C LYS A 76 -10.86 3.72 -7.79
N PRO A 77 -10.58 4.87 -7.15
CA PRO A 77 -9.91 5.98 -7.81
C PRO A 77 -8.54 5.55 -8.33
N ARG A 78 -8.03 6.27 -9.34
CA ARG A 78 -6.65 6.17 -9.81
C ARG A 78 -6.11 7.56 -10.08
N PHE A 79 -4.80 7.72 -9.99
CA PHE A 79 -4.10 8.93 -10.41
C PHE A 79 -3.42 8.69 -11.75
N THR A 80 -3.27 9.73 -12.57
CA THR A 80 -2.36 9.73 -13.71
C THR A 80 -0.90 9.89 -13.23
N ALA A 81 0.08 9.69 -14.12
CA ALA A 81 1.49 9.87 -13.79
C ALA A 81 1.85 11.32 -13.36
N GLU A 82 1.03 12.28 -13.76
CA GLU A 82 1.16 13.71 -13.45
C GLU A 82 0.58 14.06 -12.07
N GLY A 83 -0.16 13.14 -11.45
CA GLY A 83 -0.81 13.35 -10.15
C GLY A 83 -2.21 13.96 -10.25
N GLU A 84 -2.88 13.81 -11.39
CA GLU A 84 -4.27 14.19 -11.54
C GLU A 84 -5.18 12.98 -11.21
N LEU A 85 -6.23 13.22 -10.43
CA LEU A 85 -7.23 12.20 -10.12
C LEU A 85 -8.07 11.91 -11.38
N GLU A 86 -8.13 10.64 -11.79
CA GLU A 86 -8.92 10.26 -12.96
C GLU A 86 -10.42 10.47 -12.71
N THR A 87 -11.10 11.13 -13.64
CA THR A 87 -12.55 11.35 -13.60
C THR A 87 -13.28 10.06 -13.99
N ALA A 88 -13.35 9.09 -13.08
CA ALA A 88 -14.12 7.86 -13.25
C ALA A 88 -15.31 7.83 -12.29
N ARG A 89 -16.50 7.44 -12.79
CA ARG A 89 -17.65 7.22 -11.92
C ARG A 89 -17.46 5.88 -11.19
N LEU A 90 -17.23 5.94 -9.88
CA LEU A 90 -17.20 4.76 -9.01
C LEU A 90 -18.64 4.25 -8.84
N VAL A 91 -19.02 3.22 -9.59
CA VAL A 91 -20.35 2.58 -9.51
C VAL A 91 -20.32 1.48 -8.46
N ASP A 92 -21.06 1.64 -7.37
CA ASP A 92 -21.24 0.59 -6.37
C ASP A 92 -21.86 -0.66 -7.04
N PRO A 93 -21.19 -1.82 -7.01
CA PRO A 93 -21.69 -3.05 -7.61
C PRO A 93 -22.93 -3.63 -6.88
N GLY A 94 -23.41 -3.01 -5.80
CA GLY A 94 -24.61 -3.39 -5.05
C GLY A 94 -24.38 -4.55 -4.08
N THR A 95 -25.41 -4.91 -3.31
CA THR A 95 -25.32 -5.95 -2.28
C THR A 95 -25.02 -7.33 -2.86
N LYS A 96 -24.25 -8.16 -2.14
CA LYS A 96 -24.06 -9.58 -2.50
C LYS A 96 -25.42 -10.30 -2.39
N GLY A 97 -25.77 -11.15 -3.34
CA GLY A 97 -26.99 -11.97 -3.27
C GLY A 97 -27.02 -12.87 -2.03
N PHE A 98 -28.21 -13.23 -1.53
CA PHE A 98 -28.42 -13.90 -0.22
C PHE A 98 -27.58 -15.16 0.04
N LEU A 99 -27.23 -15.93 -1.00
CA LEU A 99 -26.35 -17.09 -0.85
C LEU A 99 -24.87 -16.71 -0.62
N ARG A 100 -24.44 -15.54 -1.09
CA ARG A 100 -23.07 -14.99 -1.01
C ARG A 100 -22.81 -14.14 0.25
N SER A 101 -23.82 -13.92 1.10
CA SER A 101 -23.66 -13.23 2.39
C SER A 101 -23.36 -14.21 3.55
N THR A 102 -23.30 -15.51 3.28
CA THR A 102 -22.98 -16.53 4.28
C THR A 102 -21.49 -16.89 4.23
N ALA A 103 -20.89 -17.23 5.38
CA ALA A 103 -19.49 -17.65 5.45
C ALA A 103 -19.21 -18.91 4.60
N ILE A 104 -20.18 -19.83 4.50
CA ILE A 104 -20.13 -21.01 3.63
C ILE A 104 -20.25 -20.62 2.15
N GLY A 105 -21.11 -19.65 1.83
CA GLY A 105 -21.26 -19.12 0.49
C GLY A 105 -20.00 -18.44 -0.04
N ASN A 106 -19.28 -17.68 0.80
CA ASN A 106 -17.98 -17.10 0.44
C ASN A 106 -16.90 -18.19 0.20
N LEU A 107 -16.92 -19.30 0.96
CA LEU A 107 -15.97 -20.40 0.79
C LEU A 107 -16.21 -21.22 -0.50
N VAL A 108 -17.47 -21.33 -0.94
CA VAL A 108 -17.89 -22.21 -2.06
C VAL A 108 -18.03 -21.46 -3.39
N MET A 109 -18.38 -20.16 -3.39
CA MET A 109 -18.84 -19.45 -4.61
C MET A 109 -17.90 -18.39 -5.17
N GLU A 110 -16.83 -18.01 -4.47
CA GLU A 110 -15.82 -17.08 -4.97
C GLU A 110 -14.44 -17.69 -4.65
N PRO A 111 -13.78 -18.41 -5.58
CA PRO A 111 -12.33 -18.39 -5.50
C PRO A 111 -11.96 -16.91 -5.54
N LEU A 112 -11.19 -16.42 -4.55
CA LEU A 112 -10.46 -15.17 -4.71
C LEU A 112 -9.76 -15.29 -6.06
N ARG A 113 -10.30 -14.64 -7.09
CA ARG A 113 -9.66 -14.55 -8.40
C ARG A 113 -8.56 -13.53 -8.22
N LEU A 114 -7.50 -13.98 -7.57
CA LEU A 114 -6.24 -13.28 -7.53
C LEU A 114 -5.79 -13.21 -8.99
N ASP A 115 -5.57 -11.99 -9.47
CA ASP A 115 -5.12 -11.79 -10.83
C ASP A 115 -3.69 -12.32 -10.92
N THR A 116 -3.47 -13.30 -11.79
CA THR A 116 -2.18 -13.98 -11.94
C THR A 116 -1.61 -13.76 -13.33
N PHE A 117 -0.30 -13.97 -13.45
CA PHE A 117 0.41 -13.97 -14.72
C PHE A 117 1.47 -15.07 -14.74
N GLU A 118 1.82 -15.50 -15.94
CA GLU A 118 2.90 -16.45 -16.17
C GLU A 118 4.23 -15.72 -16.24
N THR A 119 5.27 -16.30 -15.64
CA THR A 119 6.65 -15.78 -15.71
C THR A 119 7.62 -16.95 -15.81
N PRO A 120 8.68 -16.87 -16.63
CA PRO A 120 9.60 -18.00 -16.85
C PRO A 120 10.43 -18.37 -15.63
N VAL A 121 10.52 -17.49 -14.62
CA VAL A 121 11.31 -17.69 -13.40
C VAL A 121 10.54 -18.38 -12.27
N ALA A 122 9.20 -18.47 -12.37
CA ALA A 122 8.37 -19.14 -11.39
C ALA A 122 7.89 -20.50 -11.90
N ASN A 123 7.76 -21.46 -10.99
CA ASN A 123 7.26 -22.80 -11.31
C ASN A 123 5.71 -22.90 -11.37
N ARG A 124 5.01 -21.78 -11.16
CA ARG A 124 3.55 -21.65 -11.15
C ARG A 124 3.15 -20.20 -11.46
N PRO A 125 1.89 -19.94 -11.87
CA PRO A 125 1.41 -18.58 -12.07
C PRO A 125 1.61 -17.73 -10.81
N LEU A 126 2.17 -16.54 -10.98
CA LEU A 126 2.42 -15.61 -9.90
C LEU A 126 1.24 -14.64 -9.76
N ILE A 127 0.86 -14.30 -8.53
CA ILE A 127 -0.12 -13.22 -8.29
C ILE A 127 0.52 -11.90 -8.70
N LYS A 128 -0.19 -11.08 -9.47
CA LYS A 128 0.34 -9.81 -10.00
C LYS A 128 0.78 -8.83 -8.91
N GLU A 129 0.21 -8.89 -7.72
CA GLU A 129 0.64 -8.07 -6.58
C GLU A 129 2.08 -8.35 -6.12
N PHE A 130 2.65 -9.50 -6.48
CA PHE A 130 4.06 -9.83 -6.25
C PHE A 130 4.99 -9.43 -7.41
N ALA A 131 4.45 -8.93 -8.52
CA ALA A 131 5.27 -8.43 -9.63
C ALA A 131 6.30 -7.34 -9.22
N PRO A 132 6.04 -6.43 -8.26
CA PRO A 132 7.04 -5.47 -7.79
C PRO A 132 8.32 -6.08 -7.23
N LEU A 133 8.28 -7.36 -6.81
CA LEU A 133 9.44 -8.08 -6.28
C LEU A 133 10.38 -8.59 -7.39
N LEU A 134 9.89 -8.76 -8.62
CA LEU A 134 10.66 -9.36 -9.72
C LEU A 134 11.73 -8.40 -10.22
N LYS A 135 12.96 -8.89 -10.38
CA LYS A 135 14.06 -8.09 -10.96
C LYS A 135 13.79 -7.71 -12.41
N ASP A 136 13.25 -8.66 -13.17
CA ASP A 136 12.72 -8.42 -14.52
C ASP A 136 11.23 -8.11 -14.41
N ALA A 137 10.92 -6.84 -14.21
CA ALA A 137 9.55 -6.37 -14.05
C ALA A 137 8.71 -6.59 -15.32
N PRO A 138 7.46 -7.09 -15.21
CA PRO A 138 6.56 -7.21 -16.34
C PRO A 138 6.07 -5.84 -16.83
N GLU A 139 5.74 -5.72 -18.12
CA GLU A 139 5.38 -4.45 -18.77
C GLU A 139 4.21 -3.72 -18.09
N PHE A 140 3.21 -4.46 -17.58
CA PHE A 140 2.06 -3.86 -16.91
C PHE A 140 2.42 -3.09 -15.64
N LEU A 141 3.57 -3.39 -15.02
CA LEU A 141 3.99 -2.74 -13.80
C LEU A 141 4.40 -1.27 -14.03
N ALA A 142 4.84 -0.92 -15.24
CA ALA A 142 5.29 0.43 -15.56
C ALA A 142 4.18 1.47 -15.37
N ASP A 143 2.95 1.16 -15.80
CA ASP A 143 1.79 2.03 -15.59
C ASP A 143 1.47 2.15 -14.09
N ALA A 144 1.43 1.03 -13.38
CA ALA A 144 1.13 1.01 -11.95
C ALA A 144 2.17 1.81 -11.11
N GLN A 145 3.45 1.72 -11.47
CA GLN A 145 4.52 2.54 -10.91
C GLN A 145 4.33 4.03 -11.21
N ALA A 146 4.06 4.40 -12.46
CA ALA A 146 3.83 5.79 -12.84
C ALA A 146 2.65 6.41 -12.08
N ARG A 147 1.57 5.65 -11.89
CA ARG A 147 0.39 6.06 -11.12
C ARG A 147 0.67 6.18 -9.63
N THR A 148 1.50 5.30 -9.07
CA THR A 148 1.98 5.41 -7.69
C THR A 148 2.74 6.71 -7.48
N GLN A 149 3.65 7.06 -8.39
CA GLN A 149 4.36 8.35 -8.36
C GLN A 149 3.37 9.52 -8.51
N GLY A 150 2.37 9.39 -9.36
CA GLY A 150 1.26 10.33 -9.50
C GLY A 150 0.53 10.59 -8.18
N ALA A 151 0.12 9.53 -7.48
CA ALA A 151 -0.54 9.63 -6.19
C ALA A 151 0.34 10.35 -5.16
N MET A 152 1.66 10.09 -5.14
CA MET A 152 2.60 10.82 -4.28
C MET A 152 2.67 12.32 -4.61
N LYS A 153 2.65 12.71 -5.89
CA LYS A 153 2.60 14.12 -6.31
C LYS A 153 1.30 14.79 -5.83
N ALA A 154 0.17 14.11 -6.00
CA ALA A 154 -1.13 14.60 -5.54
C ALA A 154 -1.16 14.77 -4.01
N LEU A 155 -0.61 13.81 -3.28
CA LEU A 155 -0.46 13.86 -1.83
C LEU A 155 0.37 15.07 -1.38
N ARG A 156 1.54 15.27 -1.98
CA ARG A 156 2.40 16.42 -1.70
C ARG A 156 1.64 17.73 -1.90
N LYS A 157 1.02 17.88 -3.07
CA LYS A 157 0.25 19.08 -3.43
C LYS A 157 -0.85 19.35 -2.41
N LYS A 158 -1.62 18.34 -2.01
CA LYS A 158 -2.69 18.54 -1.02
C LYS A 158 -2.16 18.93 0.34
N CYS A 159 -1.07 18.32 0.81
CA CYS A 159 -0.45 18.72 2.06
C CYS A 159 0.05 20.18 2.01
N ASP A 160 0.55 20.65 0.87
CA ASP A 160 0.95 22.06 0.68
C ASP A 160 -0.23 23.01 0.80
N GLU A 161 -1.35 22.67 0.15
CA GLU A 161 -2.59 23.44 0.22
C GLU A 161 -3.13 23.51 1.66
N LEU A 162 -3.01 22.41 2.42
CA LEU A 162 -3.43 22.34 3.82
C LEU A 162 -2.43 23.00 4.79
N GLY A 163 -1.21 23.31 4.35
CA GLY A 163 -0.12 23.73 5.22
C GLY A 163 0.41 22.61 6.14
N ALA A 164 0.11 21.35 5.82
CA ALA A 164 0.48 20.18 6.58
C ALA A 164 1.92 19.73 6.25
N LYS A 165 2.68 19.31 7.27
CA LYS A 165 3.91 18.54 7.04
C LYS A 165 3.55 17.15 6.54
N LEU A 166 4.43 16.55 5.75
CA LEU A 166 4.18 15.24 5.15
C LEU A 166 5.42 14.34 5.26
N ALA A 167 5.20 13.10 5.66
CA ALA A 167 6.17 12.02 5.53
C ALA A 167 5.51 10.75 5.00
N VAL A 168 6.26 9.98 4.23
CA VAL A 168 5.90 8.62 3.78
C VAL A 168 6.79 7.64 4.53
N VAL A 169 6.17 6.73 5.28
CA VAL A 169 6.81 5.59 5.90
C VAL A 169 6.63 4.40 4.97
N VAL A 170 7.73 3.85 4.46
CA VAL A 170 7.67 2.69 3.57
C VAL A 170 7.81 1.43 4.41
N LEU A 171 6.71 0.68 4.53
CA LEU A 171 6.68 -0.54 5.33
C LEU A 171 7.37 -1.68 4.55
N PRO A 172 8.44 -2.28 5.09
CA PRO A 172 9.07 -3.43 4.46
C PRO A 172 8.25 -4.69 4.70
N SER A 173 8.24 -5.60 3.73
CA SER A 173 7.75 -6.96 3.96
C SER A 173 8.69 -7.72 4.88
N HIS A 174 8.19 -8.77 5.52
CA HIS A 174 9.00 -9.62 6.39
C HIS A 174 10.20 -10.24 5.64
N SER A 175 10.03 -10.52 4.34
CA SER A 175 11.10 -10.98 3.45
C SER A 175 12.24 -9.97 3.28
N ALA A 176 12.01 -8.67 3.48
CA ALA A 176 13.05 -7.65 3.44
C ALA A 176 13.84 -7.57 4.76
N ILE A 177 13.31 -8.10 5.86
CA ILE A 177 13.91 -8.03 7.19
C ILE A 177 14.61 -9.34 7.57
N SER A 178 13.99 -10.48 7.28
CA SER A 178 14.44 -11.81 7.71
C SER A 178 14.89 -12.66 6.52
N PRO A 179 16.19 -12.98 6.38
CA PRO A 179 16.69 -13.85 5.32
C PRO A 179 16.06 -15.24 5.33
N ASP A 180 15.83 -15.81 6.51
CA ASP A 180 15.19 -17.13 6.67
C ASP A 180 13.74 -17.10 6.18
N TYR A 181 13.00 -16.02 6.48
CA TYR A 181 11.66 -15.84 5.96
C TYR A 181 11.66 -15.60 4.45
N ALA A 182 12.64 -14.86 3.92
CA ALA A 182 12.77 -14.67 2.48
C ALA A 182 12.96 -16.01 1.75
N GLU A 183 13.77 -16.92 2.30
CA GLU A 183 13.95 -18.27 1.74
C GLU A 183 12.65 -19.09 1.82
N LEU A 184 11.95 -19.06 2.95
CA LEU A 184 10.64 -19.69 3.09
C LEU A 184 9.64 -19.15 2.08
N PHE A 185 9.57 -17.83 1.92
CA PHE A 185 8.66 -17.13 1.01
C PHE A 185 8.96 -17.47 -0.46
N SER A 186 10.25 -17.53 -0.82
CA SER A 186 10.72 -17.96 -2.15
C SER A 186 10.15 -19.32 -2.52
N ASN A 187 10.26 -20.29 -1.61
CA ASN A 187 9.88 -21.68 -1.85
C ASN A 187 8.38 -21.92 -1.76
N THR A 188 7.71 -21.30 -0.78
CA THR A 188 6.31 -21.62 -0.44
C THR A 188 5.30 -20.72 -1.13
N VAL A 189 5.63 -19.44 -1.34
CA VAL A 189 4.72 -18.45 -1.93
C VAL A 189 5.06 -18.22 -3.39
N LEU A 190 6.28 -17.77 -3.69
CA LEU A 190 6.65 -17.35 -5.05
C LEU A 190 6.93 -18.54 -5.98
N GLY A 191 7.51 -19.63 -5.46
CA GLY A 191 7.92 -20.76 -6.29
C GLY A 191 9.02 -20.42 -7.30
N MET A 192 9.96 -19.53 -6.93
CA MET A 192 11.08 -19.07 -7.76
C MET A 192 12.36 -18.97 -6.93
N ALA A 193 13.52 -18.85 -7.59
CA ALA A 193 14.81 -18.73 -6.92
C ALA A 193 15.05 -17.32 -6.37
N ARG A 194 15.84 -17.20 -5.28
CA ARG A 194 16.25 -15.90 -4.71
C ARG A 194 17.04 -15.02 -5.69
N SER A 195 17.59 -15.58 -6.76
CA SER A 195 18.25 -14.80 -7.81
C SER A 195 17.30 -13.92 -8.60
N ASP A 196 16.01 -14.24 -8.64
CA ASP A 196 15.05 -13.68 -9.62
C ASP A 196 14.14 -12.60 -9.03
N TRP A 197 14.20 -12.40 -7.71
CA TRP A 197 13.41 -11.40 -7.00
C TRP A 197 14.16 -10.76 -5.83
N ASP A 198 13.78 -9.53 -5.47
CA ASP A 198 14.38 -8.77 -4.37
C ASP A 198 13.29 -8.11 -3.51
N PRO A 199 13.16 -8.48 -2.22
CA PRO A 199 12.19 -7.86 -1.32
C PRO A 199 12.46 -6.38 -1.03
N ASN A 200 13.68 -5.89 -1.30
CA ASN A 200 13.99 -4.47 -1.14
C ASN A 200 13.55 -3.62 -2.33
N GLN A 201 13.37 -4.22 -3.51
CA GLN A 201 13.03 -3.48 -4.73
C GLN A 201 11.75 -2.62 -4.61
N PRO A 202 10.61 -3.14 -4.11
CA PRO A 202 9.43 -2.29 -3.91
C PRO A 202 9.66 -1.20 -2.85
N VAL A 203 10.47 -1.48 -1.82
CA VAL A 203 10.81 -0.51 -0.78
C VAL A 203 11.62 0.65 -1.37
N GLU A 204 12.67 0.36 -2.13
CA GLU A 204 13.48 1.39 -2.81
C GLU A 204 12.62 2.22 -3.77
N PHE A 205 11.77 1.58 -4.56
CA PHE A 205 10.88 2.26 -5.47
C PHE A 205 9.97 3.28 -4.75
N LEU A 206 9.32 2.87 -3.65
CA LEU A 206 8.43 3.75 -2.89
C LEU A 206 9.19 4.90 -2.20
N LEU A 207 10.37 4.61 -1.66
CA LEU A 207 11.25 5.63 -1.08
C LEU A 207 11.66 6.67 -2.14
N ASP A 208 12.06 6.22 -3.32
CA ASP A 208 12.48 7.09 -4.41
C ASP A 208 11.30 7.85 -5.03
N ALA A 209 10.12 7.25 -5.13
CA ALA A 209 8.90 7.93 -5.55
C ALA A 209 8.53 9.07 -4.58
N ALA A 210 8.59 8.83 -3.27
CA ALA A 210 8.34 9.85 -2.25
C ALA A 210 9.40 10.98 -2.31
N ARG A 211 10.69 10.63 -2.37
CA ARG A 211 11.79 11.60 -2.47
C ARG A 211 11.68 12.46 -3.73
N SER A 212 11.36 11.84 -4.87
CA SER A 212 11.17 12.54 -6.15
C SER A 212 9.99 13.51 -6.13
N ALA A 213 8.98 13.24 -5.32
CA ALA A 213 7.87 14.16 -5.06
C ALA A 213 8.20 15.24 -4.00
N GLY A 214 9.43 15.29 -3.49
CA GLY A 214 9.84 16.25 -2.45
C GLY A 214 9.23 15.94 -1.08
N ILE A 215 8.98 14.67 -0.80
CA ILE A 215 8.40 14.20 0.47
C ILE A 215 9.50 13.58 1.34
N LEU A 216 9.40 13.78 2.66
CA LEU A 216 10.26 13.07 3.61
C LEU A 216 9.93 11.57 3.57
N ALA A 217 10.89 10.74 3.17
CA ALA A 217 10.74 9.30 3.12
C ALA A 217 11.46 8.63 4.29
N LEU A 218 10.74 7.83 5.07
CA LEU A 218 11.24 7.11 6.23
C LEU A 218 11.35 5.62 5.91
N ASP A 219 12.53 5.06 6.15
CA ASP A 219 12.86 3.66 5.91
C ASP A 219 13.15 2.98 7.26
N PRO A 220 12.23 2.14 7.78
CA PRO A 220 12.38 1.50 9.07
C PRO A 220 13.16 0.19 9.02
N ARG A 221 13.70 -0.23 7.85
CA ARG A 221 14.37 -1.55 7.72
C ARG A 221 15.52 -1.73 8.71
N ALA A 222 16.36 -0.71 8.88
CA ALA A 222 17.51 -0.80 9.77
C ALA A 222 17.10 -1.02 11.24
N GLU A 223 16.05 -0.35 11.70
CA GLU A 223 15.50 -0.46 13.04
C GLU A 223 14.78 -1.79 13.24
N LEU A 224 13.96 -2.22 12.26
CA LEU A 224 13.24 -3.50 12.30
C LEU A 224 14.20 -4.69 12.27
N SER A 225 15.26 -4.64 11.47
CA SER A 225 16.30 -5.68 11.45
C SER A 225 17.09 -5.76 12.75
N ARG A 226 17.16 -4.70 13.57
CA ARG A 226 17.80 -4.75 14.89
C ARG A 226 16.88 -5.31 15.98
N ALA A 227 15.57 -5.25 15.76
CA ALA A 227 14.56 -5.74 16.68
C ALA A 227 14.21 -7.23 16.45
N HIS A 228 14.61 -7.78 15.30
CA HIS A 228 14.48 -9.18 14.92
C HIS A 228 15.74 -9.99 15.31
#